data_AF-A0A399ZNX5-F1
#
_entry.id   AF-A0A399ZNX5-F1
#
_cell.length_a   1.000
_cell.length_b   1.000
_cell.length_c   1.000
_cell.angle_alpha   90.00
_cell.angle_beta   90.00
_cell.angle_gamma   90.00
#
_symmetry.space_group_name_H-M   'P 1'
#
loop_
_entity.id
_entity.type
_entity.pdbx_description
1 polymer ?
#
loop_
_entity_poly.entity_id
_entity_poly.type
_entity_poly.pdbx_seq_one_letter_code
_entity_poly.pdbx_strand_id
1 'polypeptide(L)'
;MTVTIERAEEIARRAMKQGAGVVVGGVHATLMPEHTQTFAHSVMVGEGYFTWQQLIQDFAAEGIRGMQPVYTDETWANLEGLATISDRVIQMVDERSNYWTPYLEITRGCPRNCSFCTAIRVSGRKMRLRPV
;
A
#
# COMPACT_ATOMS: atom_id res chain seq x y z
N MET A 1 -10.40 1.40 -9.88
CA MET A 1 -9.32 1.49 -8.87
C MET A 1 -8.32 0.33 -8.94
N THR A 2 -8.38 -0.51 -9.98
CA THR A 2 -7.56 -1.74 -10.09
C THR A 2 -7.00 -1.95 -11.50
N VAL A 3 -6.98 -0.87 -12.32
CA VAL A 3 -6.73 -0.93 -13.78
C VAL A 3 -5.36 -1.48 -14.18
N THR A 4 -4.44 -1.61 -13.23
CA THR A 4 -3.09 -2.13 -13.45
C THR A 4 -2.85 -3.47 -12.78
N ILE A 5 -3.87 -4.14 -12.23
CA ILE A 5 -3.68 -5.37 -11.46
C ILE A 5 -3.15 -6.53 -12.32
N GLU A 6 -3.64 -6.67 -13.55
CA GLU A 6 -3.18 -7.68 -14.49
C GLU A 6 -1.68 -7.48 -14.79
N ARG A 7 -1.27 -6.22 -14.99
CA ARG A 7 0.15 -5.89 -15.18
C ARG A 7 0.98 -6.15 -13.93
N ALA A 8 0.44 -5.88 -12.74
CA ALA A 8 1.11 -6.18 -11.48
C ALA A 8 1.31 -7.69 -11.29
N GLU A 9 0.32 -8.51 -11.67
CA GLU A 9 0.42 -9.96 -11.69
C GLU A 9 1.53 -10.45 -12.65
N GLU A 10 1.61 -9.92 -13.87
CA GLU A 10 2.69 -10.27 -14.80
C GLU A 10 4.08 -9.99 -14.20
N ILE A 11 4.25 -8.83 -13.55
CA ILE A 11 5.50 -8.42 -12.90
C ILE A 11 5.81 -9.34 -11.73
N ALA A 12 4.81 -9.60 -10.87
CA ALA A 12 4.92 -10.51 -9.74
C ALA A 12 5.40 -11.90 -10.18
N ARG A 13 4.74 -12.50 -11.19
CA ARG A 13 5.13 -13.81 -11.72
C ARG A 13 6.55 -13.84 -12.27
N ARG A 14 7.00 -12.76 -12.93
CA ARG A 14 8.38 -12.66 -13.42
C ARG A 14 9.39 -12.56 -12.27
N ALA A 15 9.09 -11.75 -11.25
CA ALA A 15 9.94 -11.61 -10.07
C ALA A 15 10.05 -12.92 -9.28
N MET A 16 8.94 -13.65 -9.08
CA MET A 16 8.94 -14.96 -8.42
C MET A 16 9.78 -15.99 -9.18
N LYS A 17 9.72 -16.01 -10.52
CA LYS A 17 10.57 -16.87 -11.35
C LYS A 17 12.07 -16.59 -11.18
N GLN A 18 12.43 -15.39 -10.76
CA GLN A 18 13.81 -14.98 -10.46
C GLN A 18 14.20 -15.22 -9.00
N GLY A 19 13.32 -15.83 -8.19
CA GLY A 19 13.57 -16.14 -6.78
C GLY A 19 13.26 -15.01 -5.80
N ALA A 20 12.62 -13.92 -6.25
CA ALA A 20 12.24 -12.82 -5.36
C ALA A 20 10.99 -13.14 -4.54
N GLY A 21 10.99 -12.72 -3.27
CA GLY A 21 9.77 -12.61 -2.46
C GLY A 21 8.86 -11.54 -3.05
N VAL A 22 7.55 -11.80 -3.09
CA VAL A 22 6.57 -10.89 -3.70
C VAL A 22 5.48 -10.57 -2.71
N VAL A 23 5.34 -9.27 -2.46
CA VAL A 23 4.30 -8.69 -1.63
C VAL A 23 3.48 -7.73 -2.49
N VAL A 24 2.15 -7.83 -2.40
CA VAL A 24 1.26 -6.93 -3.14
C VAL A 24 0.31 -6.24 -2.17
N GLY A 25 0.23 -4.91 -2.28
CA GLY A 25 -0.65 -4.07 -1.47
C GLY A 25 -1.44 -3.08 -2.33
N GLY A 26 -2.16 -2.18 -1.65
CA GLY A 26 -2.98 -1.16 -2.29
C GLY A 26 -4.43 -1.59 -2.52
N VAL A 27 -5.17 -0.80 -3.32
CA VAL A 27 -6.64 -0.90 -3.36
C VAL A 27 -7.16 -2.28 -3.77
N HIS A 28 -6.55 -2.92 -4.77
CA HIS A 28 -6.98 -4.26 -5.20
C HIS A 28 -6.71 -5.31 -4.13
N ALA A 29 -5.51 -5.28 -3.53
CA ALA A 29 -5.11 -6.20 -2.46
C ALA A 29 -6.04 -6.10 -1.25
N THR A 30 -6.45 -4.89 -0.89
CA THR A 30 -7.38 -4.64 0.22
C THR A 30 -8.81 -5.12 -0.08
N LEU A 31 -9.29 -4.94 -1.31
CA LEU A 31 -10.68 -5.24 -1.67
C LEU A 31 -10.89 -6.68 -2.16
N MET A 32 -9.86 -7.29 -2.73
CA MET A 32 -9.87 -8.64 -3.32
C MET A 32 -8.59 -9.40 -2.91
N PRO A 33 -8.37 -9.63 -1.60
CA PRO A 33 -7.15 -10.27 -1.13
C PRO A 33 -7.01 -11.71 -1.65
N GLU A 34 -8.11 -12.43 -1.84
CA GLU A 34 -8.11 -13.81 -2.34
C GLU A 34 -7.59 -13.87 -3.78
N HIS A 35 -7.98 -12.91 -4.63
CA HIS A 35 -7.45 -12.80 -5.99
C HIS A 35 -5.94 -12.52 -5.96
N THR A 36 -5.50 -11.62 -5.09
CA THR A 36 -4.10 -11.20 -5.01
C THR A 36 -3.18 -12.32 -4.50
N GLN A 37 -3.69 -13.18 -3.60
CA GLN A 37 -2.97 -14.35 -3.10
C GLN A 37 -2.64 -15.37 -4.21
N THR A 38 -3.34 -15.35 -5.35
CA THR A 38 -3.05 -16.28 -6.47
C THR A 38 -1.73 -15.98 -7.20
N PHE A 39 -1.10 -14.83 -6.94
CA PHE A 39 0.14 -14.41 -7.59
C PHE A 39 1.12 -13.65 -6.67
N ALA A 40 0.93 -13.68 -5.36
CA ALA A 40 1.84 -13.07 -4.38
C ALA A 40 2.12 -14.03 -3.23
N HIS A 41 3.29 -13.90 -2.60
CA HIS A 41 3.61 -14.65 -1.38
C HIS A 41 2.90 -14.07 -0.16
N SER A 42 2.75 -12.74 -0.13
CA SER A 42 1.99 -12.02 0.91
C SER A 42 1.13 -10.92 0.32
N VAL A 43 -0.03 -10.72 0.94
CA VAL A 43 -0.96 -9.65 0.59
C VAL A 43 -1.08 -8.65 1.75
N MET A 44 -0.91 -7.37 1.45
CA MET A 44 -1.11 -6.28 2.40
C MET A 44 -2.53 -5.74 2.26
N VAL A 45 -3.36 -5.98 3.27
CA VAL A 45 -4.73 -5.48 3.36
C VAL A 45 -4.73 -4.23 4.25
N GLY A 46 -5.32 -3.15 3.76
CA GLY A 46 -5.37 -1.86 4.46
C GLY A 46 -4.16 -0.97 4.15
N GLU A 47 -3.68 -0.21 5.14
CA GLU A 47 -2.64 0.82 4.93
C GLU A 47 -1.21 0.28 4.90
N GLY A 48 -0.99 -0.94 5.41
CA GLY A 48 0.34 -1.53 5.54
C GLY A 48 1.28 -0.74 6.46
N TYR A 49 0.79 0.23 7.22
CA TYR A 49 1.61 1.15 8.00
C TYR A 49 2.34 0.43 9.14
N PHE A 50 1.60 -0.39 9.89
CA PHE A 50 2.18 -1.18 10.98
C PHE A 50 2.70 -2.52 10.48
N THR A 51 1.96 -3.16 9.57
CA THR A 51 2.25 -4.52 9.13
C THR A 51 3.44 -4.61 8.17
N TRP A 52 3.83 -3.52 7.49
CA TRP A 52 5.04 -3.53 6.65
C TRP A 52 6.30 -3.78 7.48
N GLN A 53 6.39 -3.19 8.67
CA GLN A 53 7.52 -3.42 9.58
C GLN A 53 7.57 -4.88 10.04
N GLN A 54 6.40 -5.44 10.36
CA GLN A 54 6.26 -6.85 10.73
C GLN A 54 6.71 -7.77 9.59
N LEU A 55 6.25 -7.51 8.35
CA LEU A 55 6.65 -8.30 7.18
C LEU A 55 8.16 -8.30 6.97
N ILE A 56 8.82 -7.15 7.13
CA ILE A 56 10.28 -7.06 7.02
C ILE A 56 10.96 -7.92 8.10
N GLN A 57 10.46 -7.91 9.34
CA GLN A 57 10.99 -8.72 10.43
C GLN A 57 10.83 -10.22 10.15
N ASP A 58 9.63 -10.62 9.73
CA ASP A 58 9.31 -12.01 9.38
C ASP A 58 10.19 -12.50 8.21
N PHE A 59 10.37 -11.66 7.18
CA PHE A 59 11.26 -11.95 6.06
C PHE A 59 12.73 -12.00 6.48
N ALA A 60 13.18 -11.11 7.38
CA ALA A 60 14.56 -11.13 7.87
C ALA A 60 14.86 -12.38 8.70
N ALA A 61 13.86 -12.93 9.40
CA ALA A 61 14.02 -14.13 10.21
C ALA A 61 14.16 -15.41 9.36
N GLU A 62 13.28 -15.61 8.37
CA GLU A 62 13.19 -16.90 7.64
C GLU A 62 13.08 -16.77 6.11
N GLY A 63 13.36 -15.58 5.57
CA GLY A 63 13.19 -15.27 4.16
C GLY A 63 11.72 -15.36 3.73
N ILE A 64 11.47 -15.78 2.49
CA ILE A 64 10.12 -15.91 1.93
C ILE A 64 9.23 -16.83 2.78
N ARG A 65 9.80 -17.84 3.46
CA ARG A 65 9.04 -18.78 4.28
C ARG A 65 8.51 -18.20 5.59
N GLY A 66 9.16 -17.15 6.10
CA GLY A 66 8.70 -16.46 7.31
C GLY A 66 7.51 -15.53 7.06
N MET A 67 7.34 -15.09 5.81
CA MET A 67 6.27 -14.18 5.44
C MET A 67 4.89 -14.85 5.61
N GLN A 68 3.96 -14.14 6.25
CA GLN A 68 2.56 -14.56 6.36
C GLN A 68 1.83 -14.37 5.03
N PRO A 69 0.84 -15.22 4.68
CA PRO A 69 0.10 -15.07 3.43
C PRO A 69 -0.70 -13.76 3.36
N VAL A 70 -1.17 -13.26 4.51
CA VAL A 70 -1.94 -12.01 4.61
C VAL A 70 -1.51 -11.23 5.83
N TYR A 71 -1.30 -9.93 5.63
CA TYR A 71 -1.07 -8.95 6.68
C TYR A 71 -2.17 -7.89 6.64
N THR A 72 -2.92 -7.74 7.73
CA THR A 72 -4.09 -6.85 7.79
C THR A 72 -3.82 -5.65 8.70
N ASP A 73 -3.94 -4.45 8.13
CA ASP A 73 -3.82 -3.17 8.81
C ASP A 73 -5.05 -2.28 8.56
N GLU A 74 -6.16 -2.65 9.19
CA GLU A 74 -7.43 -1.92 9.17
C GLU A 74 -7.68 -1.10 10.45
N THR A 75 -6.66 -0.97 11.31
CA THR A 75 -6.75 -0.08 12.48
C THR A 75 -6.61 1.38 12.10
N TRP A 76 -6.06 1.65 10.90
CA TRP A 76 -5.86 2.96 10.28
C TRP A 76 -4.95 3.88 11.12
N ALA A 77 -3.74 4.14 10.63
CA ALA A 77 -2.71 4.85 11.40
C ALA A 77 -3.09 6.30 11.76
N ASN A 78 -2.70 6.79 12.95
CA ASN A 78 -2.75 8.23 13.20
C ASN A 78 -1.69 8.94 12.33
N LEU A 79 -2.04 10.09 11.76
CA LEU A 79 -1.15 10.87 10.90
C LEU A 79 -0.27 11.87 11.66
N GLU A 80 -0.48 12.05 12.97
CA GLU A 80 0.30 12.96 13.84
C GLU A 80 1.81 12.66 13.86
N GLY A 81 2.20 11.39 13.68
CA GLY A 81 3.60 10.95 13.68
C GLY A 81 4.21 10.75 12.30
N LEU A 82 3.51 11.15 11.23
CA LEU A 82 4.05 10.99 9.88
C LEU A 82 5.26 11.90 9.66
N ALA A 83 6.30 11.36 9.04
CA ALA A 83 7.45 12.14 8.63
C ALA A 83 7.02 13.36 7.78
N THR A 84 7.65 14.50 8.06
CA THR A 84 7.53 15.67 7.20
C THR A 84 8.16 15.38 5.84
N ILE A 85 7.70 16.09 4.81
CA ILE A 85 8.35 16.01 3.51
C ILE A 85 9.78 16.54 3.68
N SER A 86 10.77 15.74 3.29
CA SER A 86 12.17 16.15 3.34
C SER A 86 12.60 16.89 2.08
N ASP A 87 13.64 17.71 2.18
CA ASP A 87 14.24 18.41 1.03
C ASP A 87 14.65 17.44 -0.09
N ARG A 88 15.08 16.23 0.27
CA ARG A 88 15.39 15.17 -0.69
C ARG A 88 14.18 14.83 -1.58
N VAL A 89 12.98 14.69 -1.00
CA VAL A 89 11.77 14.37 -1.77
C VAL A 89 11.38 15.55 -2.66
N ILE A 90 11.52 16.77 -2.16
CA ILE A 90 11.23 18.00 -2.93
C ILE A 90 12.16 18.11 -4.14
N GLN A 91 13.46 17.85 -3.96
CA GLN A 91 14.46 17.90 -5.03
C GLN A 91 14.27 16.82 -6.11
N MET A 92 13.52 15.74 -5.81
CA MET A 92 13.17 14.72 -6.80
C MET A 92 11.99 15.13 -7.69
N VAL A 93 11.28 16.21 -7.37
CA VAL A 93 10.17 16.71 -8.21
C VAL A 93 10.76 17.43 -9.41
N ASP A 94 10.61 16.83 -10.59
CA ASP A 94 10.99 17.44 -11.88
C ASP A 94 9.74 17.86 -12.65
N GLU A 95 9.37 19.13 -12.50
CA GLU A 95 8.22 19.73 -13.18
C GLU A 95 8.46 19.96 -14.68
N ARG A 96 9.70 19.85 -15.16
CA ARG A 96 10.07 20.27 -16.53
C ARG A 96 10.15 19.11 -17.51
N SER A 97 10.49 17.90 -17.07
CA SER A 97 10.81 16.80 -17.99
C SER A 97 9.75 15.69 -18.08
N ASN A 98 8.77 15.61 -17.17
CA ASN A 98 7.95 14.39 -17.05
C ASN A 98 6.44 14.54 -16.80
N TYR A 99 5.82 15.73 -16.86
CA TYR A 99 4.38 15.89 -16.56
C TYR A 99 3.95 15.31 -15.18
N TRP A 100 4.70 15.62 -14.12
CA TRP A 100 4.33 15.23 -12.77
C TRP A 100 3.70 16.42 -12.05
N THR A 101 2.38 16.41 -11.90
CA THR A 101 1.75 17.18 -10.83
C THR A 101 2.12 16.50 -9.51
N PRO A 102 2.93 17.12 -8.64
CA PRO A 102 3.27 16.50 -7.36
C PRO A 102 1.99 16.36 -6.52
N TYR A 103 1.77 15.17 -5.97
CA TYR A 103 0.63 14.90 -5.09
C TYR A 103 1.10 14.83 -3.64
N LEU A 104 0.43 15.59 -2.78
CA LEU A 104 0.59 15.50 -1.35
C LEU A 104 -0.71 15.02 -0.72
N GLU A 105 -0.64 13.87 -0.07
CA GLU A 105 -1.73 13.43 0.79
C GLU A 105 -1.70 14.23 2.10
N ILE A 106 -2.74 15.03 2.33
CA ILE A 106 -2.94 15.82 3.55
C ILE A 106 -3.96 15.17 4.50
N THR A 107 -4.74 14.22 4.00
CA THR A 107 -5.78 13.51 4.75
C THR A 107 -5.90 12.06 4.31
N ARG A 108 -6.31 11.18 5.22
CA ARG A 108 -6.77 9.82 4.91
C ARG A 108 -8.16 9.54 5.46
N GLY A 109 -8.94 8.76 4.75
CA GLY A 109 -10.29 8.35 5.14
C GLY A 109 -11.39 9.29 4.68
N CYS A 110 -12.63 8.79 4.67
CA CYS A 110 -13.79 9.53 4.17
C CYS A 110 -15.01 9.28 5.08
N PRO A 111 -15.68 10.32 5.60
CA PRO A 111 -16.85 10.18 6.46
C PRO A 111 -18.16 9.93 5.69
N ARG A 112 -18.11 9.88 4.35
CA ARG A 112 -19.29 9.70 3.49
C ARG A 112 -19.51 8.23 3.19
N ASN A 113 -20.77 7.80 3.14
CA ASN A 113 -21.17 6.41 2.86
C ASN A 113 -21.86 6.26 1.49
N CYS A 114 -21.21 6.73 0.43
CA CYS A 114 -21.73 6.62 -0.93
C CYS A 114 -21.78 5.14 -1.36
N SER A 115 -22.91 4.69 -1.91
CA SER A 115 -23.14 3.27 -2.27
C SER A 115 -22.16 2.71 -3.30
N PHE A 116 -21.59 3.57 -4.14
CA PHE A 116 -20.66 3.19 -5.21
C PHE A 116 -19.18 3.31 -4.81
N CYS A 117 -18.87 3.85 -3.64
CA CYS A 117 -17.51 4.23 -3.28
C CYS A 117 -16.85 3.21 -2.34
N THR A 118 -15.60 2.84 -2.62
CA THR A 118 -14.82 1.94 -1.76
C THR A 118 -13.90 2.69 -0.78
N ALA A 119 -13.92 4.03 -0.76
CA ALA A 119 -12.99 4.83 0.03
C ALA A 119 -13.01 4.47 1.53
N ILE A 120 -14.19 4.23 2.10
CA ILE A 120 -14.31 3.78 3.50
C ILE A 120 -13.60 2.44 3.72
N ARG A 121 -13.71 1.50 2.78
CA ARG A 121 -13.13 0.17 2.89
C ARG A 121 -11.60 0.19 2.76
N VAL A 122 -11.07 1.17 2.02
CA VAL A 122 -9.63 1.29 1.75
C VAL A 122 -8.92 2.20 2.74
N SER A 123 -9.58 3.26 3.23
CA SER A 123 -8.93 4.33 4.00
C SER A 123 -9.64 4.65 5.33
N GLY A 124 -10.69 3.91 5.67
CA GLY A 124 -11.47 4.10 6.89
C GLY A 124 -12.53 5.21 6.82
N ARG A 125 -13.41 5.22 7.83
CA ARG A 125 -14.53 6.17 7.95
C ARG A 125 -14.15 7.52 8.55
N LYS A 126 -13.08 7.56 9.34
CA LYS A 126 -12.64 8.78 10.02
C LYS A 126 -11.67 9.52 9.13
N MET A 127 -11.98 10.78 8.81
CA MET A 127 -11.01 11.66 8.18
C MET A 127 -9.91 11.99 9.19
N ARG A 128 -8.70 11.56 8.88
CA ARG A 128 -7.48 11.83 9.66
C ARG A 128 -6.68 12.86 8.90
N LEU A 129 -6.23 13.90 9.59
CA LEU A 129 -5.50 15.03 9.00
C LEU A 129 -4.02 14.92 9.38
N ARG A 130 -3.15 15.31 8.46
CA ARG A 130 -1.76 15.58 8.81
C ARG A 130 -1.69 16.87 9.64
N PRO A 131 -0.79 16.93 10.65
CA PRO A 131 -0.56 18.15 11.40
C PRO A 131 0.01 19.25 10.50
N VAL A 132 -0.24 20.51 10.88
CA VAL A 132 0.28 21.72 10.22
C VAL A 132 1.68 22.03 10.72
#